data_AF-A0A919M9Y5-F1
#
_entry.id   AF-A0A919M9Y5-F1
#
_cell.length_a   1.000
_cell.length_b   1.000
_cell.length_c   1.000
_cell.angle_alpha   90.00
_cell.angle_beta   90.00
_cell.angle_gamma   90.00
#
_symmetry.space_group_name_H-M   'P 1'
#
loop_
_entity.id
_entity.type
_entity.pdbx_description
1 polymer ?
#
loop_
_entity_poly.entity_id
_entity_poly.type
_entity_poly.pdbx_seq_one_letter_code
_entity_poly.pdbx_strand_id
1 'polypeptide(L)' 'MLTWADLILATDQVILTELRHLAGPADQPKIRPYLPDSDVPDPWEKSADDFTACAALIETGAGPHLP' A
#
# COMPACT_ATOMS: atom_id res chain seq x y z
N MET A 1 5.64 -15.70 -5.75
CA MET A 1 6.61 -14.76 -5.16
C MET A 1 6.05 -14.02 -3.93
N LEU A 2 4.84 -14.34 -3.44
CA LEU A 2 4.23 -13.64 -2.31
C LEU A 2 3.66 -14.62 -1.25
N THR A 3 4.07 -15.89 -1.34
CA THR A 3 3.54 -16.98 -0.50
C THR A 3 3.88 -16.84 0.98
N TRP A 4 4.93 -16.09 1.30
CA TRP A 4 5.40 -15.86 2.67
C TRP A 4 4.56 -14.84 3.44
N ALA A 5 3.84 -13.97 2.74
CA ALA A 5 3.05 -12.91 3.36
C ALA A 5 1.62 -13.38 3.59
N ASP A 6 1.06 -13.02 4.75
CA ASP A 6 -0.36 -13.22 5.08
C ASP A 6 -1.24 -12.07 4.54
N LEU A 7 -0.67 -10.86 4.45
CA LEU A 7 -1.31 -9.64 3.97
C LEU A 7 -0.32 -8.81 3.16
N ILE A 8 -0.79 -8.20 2.07
CA ILE A 8 -0.01 -7.36 1.16
C ILE A 8 -0.78 -6.07 0.92
N LEU A 9 -0.20 -4.94 1.30
CA LEU A 9 -0.85 -3.63 1.20
C LEU A 9 -0.19 -2.80 0.11
N ALA A 10 -0.98 -2.39 -0.89
CA ALA A 10 -0.55 -1.51 -1.97
C ALA A 10 -0.81 -0.04 -1.60
N THR A 11 0.19 0.81 -1.73
CA THR A 11 0.08 2.24 -1.38
C THR A 11 -0.76 3.03 -2.37
N ASP A 12 -0.84 2.60 -3.62
CA ASP A 12 -1.65 3.24 -4.66
C ASP A 12 -2.28 2.22 -5.63
N GLN A 13 -3.17 2.71 -6.51
CA GLN A 13 -3.82 1.86 -7.53
C GLN A 13 -2.88 1.29 -8.59
N VAL A 14 -1.76 1.96 -8.89
CA VAL A 14 -0.79 1.49 -9.89
C VAL A 14 -0.08 0.25 -9.36
N ILE A 15 0.44 0.32 -8.13
CA ILE A 15 1.06 -0.79 -7.41
C ILE A 15 0.04 -1.90 -7.17
N LEU A 16 -1.20 -1.57 -6.82
CA LEU A 16 -2.26 -2.57 -6.64
C LEU A 16 -2.50 -3.37 -7.92
N THR A 17 -2.57 -2.68 -9.06
CA THR A 17 -2.79 -3.30 -10.37
C THR A 17 -1.61 -4.20 -10.74
N GLU A 18 -0.38 -3.72 -10.55
CA GLU A 18 0.83 -4.48 -10.87
C GLU A 18 0.97 -5.72 -9.98
N LEU A 19 0.74 -5.59 -8.67
CA LEU A 19 0.75 -6.73 -7.74
C LEU A 19 -0.28 -7.78 -8.15
N ARG A 20 -1.48 -7.37 -8.55
CA ARG A 20 -2.53 -8.29 -9.02
C ARG A 20 -2.18 -8.93 -10.37
N HIS A 21 -1.46 -8.24 -11.24
CA HIS A 21 -1.00 -8.80 -12.51
C HIS A 21 0.06 -9.89 -12.29
N LEU A 22 0.98 -9.67 -11.34
CA LEU A 22 2.08 -10.58 -11.03
C LEU A 22 1.68 -11.73 -10.09
N ALA A 23 0.61 -11.58 -9.31
CA ALA A 23 0.21 -12.56 -8.31
C ALA A 23 -0.50 -13.77 -8.93
N GLY A 24 -0.09 -14.96 -8.48
CA GLY A 24 -0.83 -16.20 -8.75
C GLY A 24 -2.18 -16.24 -8.01
N PRO A 25 -3.11 -17.13 -8.39
CA PRO A 25 -4.46 -17.17 -7.82
C PRO A 25 -4.52 -17.30 -6.29
N ALA A 26 -3.55 -17.99 -5.70
CA ALA A 26 -3.47 -18.17 -4.25
C ALA A 26 -3.08 -16.90 -3.48
N ASP A 27 -2.39 -15.95 -4.12
CA ASP A 27 -1.91 -14.72 -3.49
C ASP A 27 -2.88 -13.54 -3.69
N GLN A 28 -3.77 -13.61 -4.70
CA GLN A 28 -4.76 -12.56 -5.00
C GLN A 28 -5.60 -12.10 -3.78
N PRO A 29 -6.12 -12.99 -2.91
CA PRO A 29 -6.95 -12.58 -1.77
C PRO A 29 -6.20 -11.81 -0.68
N LYS A 30 -4.86 -11.86 -0.69
CA LYS A 30 -3.99 -11.20 0.29
C LYS A 30 -3.72 -9.74 -0.07
N ILE A 31 -3.93 -9.36 -1.32
CA ILE A 31 -3.57 -8.04 -1.85
C ILE A 31 -4.74 -7.06 -1.64
N ARG A 32 -4.48 -5.98 -0.90
CA ARG A 32 -5.47 -4.95 -0.56
C ARG A 32 -4.85 -3.56 -0.71
N PRO A 33 -5.65 -2.51 -0.95
CA PRO A 33 -5.15 -1.15 -0.85
C PRO A 33 -4.82 -0.81 0.61
N TYR A 34 -3.81 0.02 0.80
CA TYR A 34 -3.35 0.45 2.12
C TYR A 34 -4.38 1.37 2.80
N LEU A 35 -4.93 2.33 2.07
CA LEU A 35 -6.10 3.11 2.48
C LEU A 35 -7.33 2.60 1.72
N PRO A 36 -8.51 2.56 2.34
CA PRO A 36 -9.71 2.00 1.71
C PRO A 36 -10.19 2.84 0.52
N ASP A 37 -10.08 4.17 0.61
CA ASP A 37 -10.75 5.11 -0.29
C ASP A 37 -9.79 6.08 -1.01
N SER A 38 -8.47 5.93 -0.82
CA SER A 38 -7.48 6.84 -1.39
C SER A 38 -6.12 6.17 -1.61
N ASP A 39 -5.23 6.86 -2.31
CA ASP A 39 -3.84 6.46 -2.47
C ASP A 39 -2.95 7.20 -1.47
N VAL A 40 -1.79 6.64 -1.17
CA VAL A 40 -0.68 7.34 -0.50
C VAL A 40 0.15 8.01 -1.59
N PRO A 41 0.26 9.35 -1.61
CA PRO A 41 1.05 10.05 -2.61
C PRO A 41 2.54 9.67 -2.52
N ASP A 42 3.18 9.48 -3.67
CA ASP A 42 4.63 9.24 -3.76
C ASP A 42 5.42 10.51 -3.38
N PRO A 43 6.21 10.48 -2.29
CA PRO A 43 7.00 11.62 -1.85
C PRO A 43 8.36 11.73 -2.57
N TRP A 44 8.69 10.83 -3.50
CA TRP A 44 9.97 10.85 -4.23
C TRP A 44 10.18 12.17 -4.97
N GLU A 45 11.36 12.78 -4.77
CA GLU A 45 11.73 14.09 -5.34
C GLU A 45 10.75 15.24 -5.02
N LYS A 46 9.96 15.10 -3.94
CA LYS A 46 9.05 16.15 -3.45
C LYS A 46 9.66 16.97 -2.32
N SER A 47 8.89 17.95 -1.84
CA SER A 47 9.32 18.80 -0.74
C SER A 47 9.34 18.03 0.59
N ALA A 48 10.00 18.60 1.60
CA ALA A 48 9.96 18.05 2.96
C ALA A 48 8.54 18.04 3.55
N ASP A 49 7.71 19.01 3.17
CA ASP A 49 6.31 19.08 3.60
C ASP A 49 5.50 17.94 2.99
N ASP A 50 5.70 17.64 1.70
CA ASP A 50 5.06 16.51 1.02
C ASP A 50 5.47 15.17 1.65
N PHE A 51 6.75 15.03 1.98
CA PHE A 51 7.26 13.85 2.69
C PHE A 51 6.62 13.70 4.07
N THR A 52 6.53 14.80 4.83
CA THR A 52 5.91 14.82 6.16
C THR A 52 4.42 14.48 6.07
N ALA A 53 3.71 15.00 5.08
CA ALA A 53 2.31 14.67 4.83
C ALA A 53 2.12 13.20 4.49
N CYS A 54 2.99 12.63 3.64
CA CYS A 54 2.99 11.20 3.32
C CYS A 54 3.22 10.34 4.57
N ALA A 55 4.22 10.69 5.40
CA ALA A 55 4.50 9.99 6.65
C ALA A 55 3.32 10.02 7.63
N ALA A 56 2.67 11.19 7.80
CA ALA A 56 1.50 11.33 8.66
C ALA A 56 0.31 10.49 8.16
N LEU A 57 0.14 10.39 6.83
CA LEU A 57 -0.89 9.56 6.22
C LEU A 57 -0.64 8.07 6.46
N ILE A 58 0.62 7.63 6.37
CA ILE A 58 1.02 6.26 6.73
C ILE A 58 0.80 6.01 8.24
N GLU A 59 1.20 6.92 9.11
CA GLU A 59 0.99 6.71 10.55
C GLU A 59 -0.50 6.59 10.90
N THR A 60 -1.34 7.44 10.32
CA THR A 60 -2.80 7.42 10.54
C THR A 60 -3.46 6.18 9.91
N GLY A 61 -3.01 5.77 8.72
CA GLY A 61 -3.55 4.64 7.97
C GLY A 61 -3.13 3.28 8.51
N ALA A 62 -2.14 3.20 9.39
CA ALA A 62 -1.61 1.94 9.90
C ALA A 62 -2.56 1.22 10.86
N GLY A 63 -3.33 1.97 11.66
CA GLY A 63 -4.15 1.44 12.77
C GLY A 63 -5.01 0.21 12.40
N PRO A 64 -5.80 0.24 11.31
CA PRO A 64 -6.62 -0.90 10.89
C PRO A 64 -5.86 -2.17 10.50
N HIS A 65 -4.55 -2.10 10.28
CA HIS A 65 -3.71 -3.22 9.81
C HIS A 65 -2.81 -3.81 10.91
N LEU A 66 -2.75 -3.16 12.08
CA LEU A 66 -1.94 -3.60 13.20
C LEU A 66 -2.76 -4.49 14.16
N PRO A 67 -2.13 -5.47 14.84
CA PRO A 67 -2.78 -6.34 15.81
C PRO A 67 -3.19 -5.62 17.10
#